data_AF-A0A2V7MF46-F1
#
_entry.id   AF-A0A2V7MF46-F1
#
_cell.length_a   1.000
_cell.length_b   1.000
_cell.length_c   1.000
_cell.angle_alpha   90.00
_cell.angle_beta   90.00
_cell.angle_gamma   90.00
#
_symmetry.space_group_name_H-M   'P 1'
#
loop_
_entity.id
_entity.type
_entity.pdbx_description
1 polymer ?
#
loop_
_entity_poly.entity_id
_entity_poly.type
_entity_poly.pdbx_seq_one_letter_code
_entity_poly.pdbx_strand_id
1 'polypeptide(L)' 'MTLATFDPKGQPFEPDDVRVLALHEIGHLLGLDHSPDPGDIMYPQPKVRDLSPRDISTALLLYDLAPGPLRVGG' A
#
# COMPACT_ATOMS: atom_id res chain seq x y z
N MET A 1 -10.06 8.75 -2.40
CA MET A 1 -8.83 8.73 -1.58
C MET A 1 -8.43 10.17 -1.29
N THR A 2 -8.01 10.44 -0.06
CA THR A 2 -7.47 11.73 0.38
C THR A 2 -6.16 11.43 1.09
N LEU A 3 -5.11 12.21 0.83
CA LEU A 3 -3.81 12.06 1.48
C LEU A 3 -3.61 13.18 2.50
N ALA A 4 -3.33 12.82 3.74
CA ALA A 4 -2.98 13.80 4.76
C ALA A 4 -1.56 14.33 4.53
N THR A 5 -1.39 15.64 4.49
CA THR A 5 -0.08 16.31 4.37
C THR A 5 0.35 17.01 5.67
N PHE A 6 -0.47 16.91 6.71
CA PHE A 6 -0.21 17.47 8.04
C PHE A 6 -0.53 16.43 9.11
N ASP A 7 0.21 16.48 10.21
CA ASP A 7 -0.06 15.69 11.41
C ASP A 7 -1.28 16.25 12.18
N PRO A 8 -1.79 15.52 13.19
CA PRO A 8 -2.91 15.99 14.01
C PRO A 8 -2.66 17.29 14.79
N LYS A 9 -1.40 17.73 14.91
CA LYS A 9 -1.01 19.00 15.55
C LYS A 9 -0.89 20.13 14.52
N GLY A 10 -1.18 19.87 13.24
CA GLY A 10 -1.09 20.84 12.15
C GLY A 10 0.32 21.10 11.65
N GLN A 11 1.30 20.25 11.99
CA GLN A 11 2.65 20.33 11.42
C GLN A 11 2.69 19.62 10.07
N PRO A 12 3.33 20.20 9.04
CA PRO A 12 3.45 19.54 7.75
C PRO A 12 4.30 18.26 7.89
N PHE A 13 3.93 17.23 7.14
CA PHE A 13 4.78 16.05 6.99
C PHE A 13 6.02 16.39 6.16
N GLU A 14 7.12 15.70 6.45
CA GLU A 14 8.31 15.76 5.59
C GLU A 14 8.00 15.12 4.22
N PRO A 15 8.67 15.55 3.15
CA PRO A 15 8.41 15.00 1.81
C PRO A 15 8.52 13.47 1.72
N ASP A 16 9.45 12.87 2.48
CA ASP A 16 9.61 11.42 2.56
C ASP A 16 8.39 10.75 3.21
N ASP A 17 7.83 11.35 4.26
CA ASP A 17 6.66 10.81 4.96
C ASP A 17 5.42 10.88 4.06
N VAL A 18 5.25 12.00 3.33
CA VAL A 18 4.19 12.14 2.31
C VAL A 18 4.34 11.07 1.23
N ARG A 19 5.57 10.78 0.77
CA ARG A 19 5.82 9.71 -0.21
C ARG A 19 5.42 8.34 0.34
N VAL A 20 5.78 8.02 1.58
CA VAL A 20 5.44 6.73 2.20
C VAL A 20 3.92 6.56 2.33
N LEU A 21 3.22 7.58 2.84
CA LEU A 21 1.75 7.55 2.94
C LEU A 21 1.10 7.47 1.55
N ALA A 22 1.62 8.21 0.56
CA ALA A 22 1.12 8.14 -0.80
C ALA A 22 1.25 6.73 -1.39
N LEU A 23 2.38 6.06 -1.19
CA LEU A 23 2.58 4.68 -1.66
C LEU A 23 1.60 3.71 -0.99
N HIS A 24 1.38 3.84 0.32
CA HIS A 24 0.41 3.03 1.07
C HIS A 24 -1.02 3.18 0.51
N GLU A 25 -1.47 4.41 0.33
CA GLU A 25 -2.81 4.70 -0.15
C GLU A 25 -2.99 4.33 -1.64
N ILE A 26 -1.94 4.46 -2.46
CA ILE A 26 -1.94 3.92 -3.83
C ILE A 26 -2.11 2.39 -3.80
N GLY A 27 -1.50 1.69 -2.84
CA GLY A 27 -1.72 0.25 -2.66
C GLY A 27 -3.20 -0.09 -2.47
N HIS A 28 -3.92 0.68 -1.66
CA HIS A 28 -5.39 0.54 -1.54
C HIS A 28 -6.13 0.81 -2.85
N LEU A 29 -5.72 1.82 -3.63
CA LEU A 29 -6.30 2.06 -4.97
C LEU A 29 -6.06 0.91 -5.95
N LEU A 30 -4.93 0.21 -5.80
CA LEU A 30 -4.61 -0.97 -6.59
C LEU A 30 -5.32 -2.23 -6.09
N GLY A 31 -6.03 -2.17 -4.95
CA GLY A 31 -6.80 -3.28 -4.39
C GLY A 31 -6.08 -4.10 -3.32
N LEU A 32 -4.96 -3.59 -2.78
CA LEU A 32 -4.26 -4.21 -1.66
C LEU A 32 -4.91 -3.80 -0.33
N ASP A 33 -5.02 -4.76 0.60
CA ASP A 33 -5.39 -4.51 2.00
C ASP A 33 -4.12 -4.42 2.88
N HIS A 34 -4.30 -4.13 4.17
CA HIS A 34 -3.20 -4.06 5.12
C HIS A 34 -2.40 -5.36 5.21
N SER A 35 -1.07 -5.22 5.19
CA SER A 35 -0.15 -6.31 5.53
C SER A 35 0.00 -6.44 7.05
N PRO A 36 0.07 -7.66 7.61
CA PRO A 36 0.44 -7.86 9.01
C PRO A 36 1.95 -7.68 9.27
N ASP A 37 2.77 -7.60 8.23
CA ASP A 37 4.23 -7.53 8.31
C ASP A 37 4.71 -6.07 8.40
N PRO A 38 5.40 -5.66 9.48
CA PRO A 38 5.90 -4.28 9.63
C PRO A 38 7.01 -3.90 8.64
N GLY A 39 7.54 -4.84 7.87
CA GLY A 39 8.50 -4.60 6.79
C GLY A 39 7.87 -4.19 5.45
N ASP A 40 6.54 -4.18 5.36
CA ASP A 40 5.80 -3.84 4.14
C ASP A 40 5.26 -2.41 4.19
N ILE A 41 5.15 -1.77 3.02
CA ILE A 41 4.52 -0.45 2.90
C ILE A 41 3.03 -0.52 3.26
N MET A 42 2.37 -1.65 3.03
CA MET A 42 0.96 -1.85 3.39
C MET A 42 0.72 -2.14 4.88
N TYR A 43 1.74 -2.11 5.74
CA TYR A 43 1.51 -2.21 7.19
C TYR A 43 0.65 -1.03 7.69
N PRO A 44 -0.32 -1.22 8.62
CA PRO A 44 -1.24 -0.16 9.06
C PRO A 44 -0.59 1.13 9.58
N GLN A 45 0.67 1.05 10.00
CA GLN A 45 1.47 2.21 10.43
C GLN A 45 2.84 2.12 9.75
N PRO A 46 2.98 2.56 8.49
CA PRO A 46 4.18 2.31 7.69
C PRO A 46 5.46 2.69 8.43
N LYS A 47 6.40 1.73 8.52
CA LYS A 47 7.70 1.91 9.20
C LYS A 47 8.88 1.88 8.23
N VAL A 48 8.60 1.55 6.98
CA VAL A 48 9.59 1.41 5.91
C VAL A 48 9.38 2.50 4.87
N ARG A 49 10.44 2.81 4.12
CA ARG A 49 10.43 3.86 3.09
C ARG A 49 10.32 3.33 1.67
N ASP A 50 10.60 2.05 1.48
CA ASP A 50 10.67 1.41 0.18
C ASP A 50 9.81 0.17 0.16
N LEU A 51 9.35 -0.19 -1.03
CA LEU A 51 8.56 -1.38 -1.26
C LEU A 51 9.41 -2.62 -0.96
N SER A 52 8.84 -3.53 -0.19
CA SER A 52 9.42 -4.86 0.01
C SER A 52 9.23 -5.70 -1.27
N PRO A 53 10.05 -6.76 -1.48
CA PRO A 53 9.77 -7.74 -2.52
C PRO A 53 8.37 -8.37 -2.41
N ARG A 54 7.82 -8.44 -1.18
CA ARG A 54 6.48 -8.96 -0.92
C ARG A 54 5.40 -7.98 -1.38
N ASP A 55 5.59 -6.67 -1.14
CA ASP A 55 4.69 -5.62 -1.66
C ASP A 55 4.54 -5.76 -3.18
N ILE A 56 5.67 -5.84 -3.89
CA ILE A 56 5.71 -5.96 -5.35
C ILE A 56 5.03 -7.27 -5.81
N SER A 57 5.38 -8.39 -5.19
CA SER A 57 4.86 -9.70 -5.59
C SER A 57 3.35 -9.81 -5.38
N THR A 58 2.82 -9.20 -4.31
CA THR A 58 1.38 -9.19 -4.02
C THR A 58 0.62 -8.37 -5.04
N ALA A 59 1.14 -7.18 -5.39
CA ALA A 59 0.56 -6.36 -6.46
C ALA A 59 0.57 -7.08 -7.81
N LEU A 60 1.69 -7.71 -8.18
CA LEU A 60 1.79 -8.48 -9.43
C LEU A 60 0.80 -9.63 -9.47
N LEU A 61 0.68 -10.41 -8.39
CA LEU A 61 -0.27 -11.52 -8.32
C LEU A 61 -1.72 -11.05 -8.53
N LEU A 62 -2.10 -9.90 -7.96
CA LEU A 62 -3.44 -9.35 -8.14
C LEU A 62 -3.73 -9.00 -9.61
N TYR A 63 -2.74 -8.50 -10.34
CA TYR A 63 -2.87 -8.11 -11.75
C TYR A 63 -2.54 -9.20 -12.77
N ASP A 64 -1.97 -10.33 -12.34
CA ASP A 64 -1.77 -11.51 -13.20
C ASP A 64 -3.08 -12.26 -13.47
N LEU A 65 -4.12 -11.98 -12.66
CA LEU A 65 -5.44 -12.56 -12.83
C LEU A 65 -6.17 -11.91 -14.02
N ALA A 66 -6.66 -12.74 -14.93
CA ALA A 66 -7.52 -12.27 -16.02
C ALA A 66 -8.76 -11.55 -15.45
N PRO A 67 -9.18 -10.41 -16.01
CA PRO A 67 -10.39 -9.74 -15.57
C PRO A 67 -11.62 -10.66 -15.69
N GLY A 68 -12.34 -10.83 -14.58
CA GLY A 68 -13.54 -11.66 -14.53
C GLY A 68 -13.64 -12.49 -13.25
N PRO A 69 -14.74 -13.24 -13.06
CA PRO A 69 -14.89 -14.09 -11.89
C PRO A 69 -13.83 -15.19 -11.89
N LEU A 70 -13.13 -15.33 -10.76
CA LEU A 70 -12.25 -16.46 -10.51
C LEU A 70 -13.09 -17.73 -10.50
N ARG A 71 -12.96 -18.53 -11.57
CA ARG A 71 -13.44 -19.90 -11.56
C ARG A 71 -12.35 -20.73 -10.92
N VAL A 72 -12.52 -21.04 -9.65
CA VAL A 72 -11.75 -22.11 -9.00
C VAL A 72 -12.16 -23.40 -9.72
N GLY A 73 -11.27 -23.91 -10.59
CA GLY A 73 -11.47 -25.19 -11.26
C GLY A 73 -11.58 -26.31 -10.23
N GLY A 74 -12.53 -27.24 -10.47
CA GLY A 74 -12.98 -28.26 -9.52
C GLY A 74 -12.05 -29.45 -9.28
#